data_AF-A0A8T3W3W1-F1
#
_entry.id   AF-A0A8T3W3W1-F1
#
_cell.length_a   1.000
_cell.length_b   1.000
_cell.length_c   1.000
_cell.angle_alpha   90.00
_cell.angle_beta   90.00
_cell.angle_gamma   90.00
#
_symmetry.space_group_name_H-M   'P 1'
#
loop_
_entity.id
_entity.type
_entity.pdbx_description
1 polymer ?
#
loop_
_entity_poly.entity_id
_entity_poly.type
_entity_poly.pdbx_seq_one_letter_code
_entity_poly.pdbx_strand_id
1 'polypeptide(L)'
;MKTNKKIYNYGIDVDEKTLEQFKNCYSEKFVVEAALMPDAHLGYAAPIGAVLKTKDFVVPAWVGFDIGCGLIAIRINGEDLVEKTRNKKEEIYRKIIQKIPMGVGEYNKEDKITEKTKAEFKKLMEKFQKGDYNKDILNYLKSTAIKHLGTLGGGNHFIELDKKKKKNT
;
A
#
# COMPACT_ATOMS: atom_id res chain seq x y z
N MET A 1 -16.96 -17.05 -28.27
CA MET A 1 -15.55 -17.47 -28.11
C MET A 1 -15.32 -17.87 -26.66
N LYS A 2 -15.12 -19.17 -26.37
CA LYS A 2 -14.61 -19.60 -25.06
C LYS A 2 -13.13 -19.22 -25.02
N THR A 3 -12.81 -18.07 -24.46
CA THR A 3 -11.42 -17.72 -24.16
C THR A 3 -10.95 -18.66 -23.04
N ASN A 4 -10.00 -19.55 -23.34
CA ASN A 4 -9.38 -20.42 -22.34
C ASN A 4 -8.47 -19.55 -21.47
N LYS A 5 -9.05 -18.81 -20.53
CA LYS A 5 -8.31 -17.92 -19.62
C LYS A 5 -7.47 -18.78 -18.69
N LYS A 6 -6.21 -18.39 -18.48
CA LYS A 6 -5.38 -19.03 -17.45
C LYS A 6 -5.80 -18.51 -16.10
N ILE A 7 -6.38 -19.37 -15.27
CA ILE A 7 -6.80 -19.05 -13.91
C ILE A 7 -5.96 -19.90 -12.96
N TYR A 8 -5.24 -19.25 -12.05
CA TYR A 8 -4.45 -19.90 -11.02
C TYR A 8 -5.11 -19.66 -9.65
N ASN A 9 -5.23 -20.69 -8.82
CA ASN A 9 -5.70 -20.53 -7.45
C ASN A 9 -4.68 -21.14 -6.50
N TYR A 10 -3.99 -20.28 -5.75
CA TYR A 10 -3.03 -20.64 -4.71
C TYR A 10 -3.59 -20.39 -3.29
N GLY A 11 -4.86 -20.03 -3.19
CA GLY A 11 -5.54 -19.73 -1.94
C GLY A 11 -5.48 -20.89 -0.94
N ILE A 12 -5.25 -20.56 0.32
CA ILE A 12 -5.26 -21.50 1.44
C ILE A 12 -6.52 -21.20 2.26
N ASP A 13 -7.39 -22.20 2.45
CA ASP A 13 -8.62 -22.08 3.25
C ASP A 13 -9.53 -20.90 2.87
N VAL A 14 -9.62 -20.61 1.57
CA VAL A 14 -10.42 -19.47 1.05
C VAL A 14 -11.92 -19.76 1.15
N ASP A 15 -12.67 -18.81 1.71
CA ASP A 15 -14.12 -18.91 1.84
C ASP A 15 -14.86 -18.79 0.49
N GLU A 16 -16.09 -19.31 0.44
CA GLU A 16 -16.91 -19.35 -0.78
C GLU A 16 -17.19 -17.95 -1.37
N LYS A 17 -17.39 -16.93 -0.53
CA LYS A 17 -17.68 -15.57 -1.01
C LYS A 17 -16.47 -14.97 -1.70
N THR A 18 -15.27 -15.22 -1.18
CA THR A 18 -14.02 -14.81 -1.80
C THR A 18 -13.81 -15.49 -3.16
N LEU A 19 -14.10 -16.80 -3.24
CA LEU A 19 -14.03 -17.55 -4.51
C LEU A 19 -15.05 -17.04 -5.54
N GLU A 20 -16.27 -16.73 -5.10
CA GLU A 20 -17.31 -16.15 -5.95
C GLU A 20 -16.91 -14.76 -6.45
N GLN A 21 -16.40 -13.90 -5.57
CA GLN A 21 -15.91 -12.57 -5.94
C GLN A 21 -14.77 -12.67 -6.97
N PHE A 22 -13.81 -13.59 -6.76
CA PHE A 22 -12.74 -13.84 -7.73
C PHE A 22 -13.30 -14.27 -9.10
N LYS A 23 -14.28 -15.19 -9.09
CA LYS A 23 -14.97 -15.66 -10.29
C LYS A 23 -15.70 -14.57 -11.03
N ASN A 24 -16.38 -13.68 -10.32
CA ASN A 24 -17.04 -12.53 -10.93
C ASN A 24 -16.02 -11.64 -11.64
N CYS A 25 -14.88 -11.34 -10.99
CA CYS A 25 -13.81 -10.57 -11.61
C CYS A 25 -13.22 -11.25 -12.86
N TYR A 26 -12.75 -12.51 -12.76
CA TYR A 26 -12.08 -13.13 -13.91
C TYR A 26 -13.04 -13.54 -15.03
N SER A 27 -14.36 -13.56 -14.79
CA SER A 27 -15.36 -13.83 -15.84
C SER A 27 -15.47 -12.70 -16.85
N GLU A 28 -15.10 -11.47 -16.47
CA GLU A 28 -15.12 -10.29 -17.34
C GLU A 28 -14.31 -10.48 -18.62
N LYS A 29 -14.89 -10.14 -19.79
CA LYS A 29 -14.32 -10.47 -21.11
C LYS A 29 -12.92 -9.87 -21.34
N PHE A 30 -12.65 -8.72 -20.73
CA PHE A 30 -11.38 -8.02 -20.84
C PHE A 30 -10.29 -8.57 -19.90
N VAL A 31 -10.63 -9.49 -18.97
CA VAL A 31 -9.65 -10.22 -18.17
C VAL A 31 -9.12 -11.39 -18.98
N VAL A 32 -7.80 -11.44 -19.19
CA VAL A 32 -7.14 -12.45 -20.02
C VAL A 32 -6.43 -13.54 -19.20
N GLU A 33 -6.11 -13.25 -17.94
CA GLU A 33 -5.43 -14.16 -17.01
C GLU A 33 -5.68 -13.69 -15.57
N ALA A 34 -5.77 -14.63 -14.63
CA ALA A 34 -6.00 -14.29 -13.23
C ALA A 34 -5.27 -15.26 -12.29
N ALA A 35 -4.89 -14.76 -11.12
CA ALA A 35 -4.37 -15.58 -10.03
C ALA A 35 -4.96 -15.13 -8.68
N LEU A 36 -5.23 -16.09 -7.80
CA LEU A 36 -5.61 -15.84 -6.41
C LEU A 36 -4.47 -16.30 -5.49
N MET A 37 -4.00 -15.41 -4.63
CA MET A 37 -2.84 -15.62 -3.76
C MET A 37 -3.20 -16.38 -2.47
N PRO A 38 -2.22 -16.97 -1.76
CA PRO A 38 -2.47 -17.75 -0.54
C PRO A 38 -3.17 -17.01 0.59
N ASP A 39 -3.00 -15.69 0.68
CA ASP A 39 -3.57 -14.80 1.69
C ASP A 39 -4.92 -14.19 1.27
N ALA A 40 -5.53 -14.73 0.21
CA ALA A 40 -6.72 -14.16 -0.37
C ALA A 40 -7.93 -14.22 0.57
N HIS A 41 -8.65 -13.11 0.61
CA HIS A 41 -9.87 -12.96 1.39
C HIS A 41 -10.79 -11.91 0.75
N LEU A 42 -12.02 -11.85 1.23
CA LEU A 42 -13.06 -11.01 0.68
C LEU A 42 -12.63 -9.54 0.70
N GLY A 43 -12.65 -8.91 -0.48
CA GLY A 43 -12.38 -7.49 -0.64
C GLY A 43 -13.64 -6.70 -0.99
N TYR A 44 -13.47 -5.45 -1.40
CA TYR A 44 -14.60 -4.58 -1.74
C TYR A 44 -15.19 -4.89 -3.13
N ALA A 45 -14.38 -4.75 -4.19
CA ALA A 45 -14.80 -5.00 -5.58
C ALA A 45 -14.08 -6.18 -6.24
N ALA A 46 -12.91 -6.53 -5.74
CA ALA A 46 -12.16 -7.74 -6.05
C ALA A 46 -11.57 -8.29 -4.73
N PRO A 47 -11.25 -9.59 -4.66
CA PRO A 47 -10.60 -10.16 -3.49
C PRO A 47 -9.27 -9.46 -3.21
N ILE A 48 -8.95 -9.28 -1.93
CA ILE A 48 -7.57 -8.98 -1.55
C ILE A 48 -6.74 -10.23 -1.89
N GLY A 49 -5.52 -10.04 -2.40
CA GLY A 49 -4.69 -11.14 -2.91
C GLY A 49 -5.07 -11.62 -4.31
N ALA A 50 -5.93 -10.92 -5.06
CA ALA A 50 -6.17 -11.22 -6.47
C ALA A 50 -5.19 -10.49 -7.40
N VAL A 51 -4.74 -11.19 -8.45
CA VAL A 51 -4.02 -10.62 -9.60
C VAL A 51 -4.91 -10.81 -10.82
N LEU A 52 -5.34 -9.72 -11.44
CA LEU A 52 -6.26 -9.71 -12.58
C LEU A 52 -5.58 -9.00 -13.75
N LYS A 53 -5.16 -9.75 -14.77
CA LYS A 53 -4.55 -9.19 -15.98
C LYS A 53 -5.64 -8.81 -16.95
N THR A 54 -5.80 -7.51 -17.16
CA THR A 54 -6.75 -6.95 -18.11
C THR A 54 -6.05 -6.64 -19.45
N LYS A 55 -6.83 -6.63 -20.53
CA LYS A 55 -6.41 -6.13 -21.83
C LYS A 55 -7.34 -4.99 -22.21
N ASP A 56 -6.77 -3.85 -22.64
CA ASP A 56 -7.49 -2.65 -23.11
C ASP A 56 -8.38 -1.93 -22.06
N PHE A 57 -8.39 -2.39 -20.81
CA PHE A 57 -9.21 -1.85 -19.73
C PHE A 57 -8.39 -1.64 -18.45
N VAL A 58 -8.75 -0.59 -17.70
CA VAL A 58 -8.28 -0.35 -16.32
C VAL A 58 -9.51 -0.34 -15.42
N VAL A 59 -9.44 -1.04 -14.28
CA VAL A 59 -10.53 -1.11 -13.30
C VAL A 59 -10.02 -0.55 -11.96
N PRO A 60 -10.19 0.76 -11.69
CA PRO A 60 -9.64 1.39 -10.48
C PRO A 60 -10.13 0.74 -9.18
N ALA A 61 -11.38 0.27 -9.15
CA ALA A 61 -11.96 -0.38 -7.97
C ALA A 61 -11.24 -1.69 -7.58
N TRP A 62 -10.49 -2.32 -8.50
CA TRP A 62 -9.71 -3.53 -8.22
C TRP A 62 -8.30 -3.24 -7.71
N VAL A 63 -7.83 -2.00 -7.76
CA VAL A 63 -6.53 -1.60 -7.21
C VAL A 63 -6.57 -1.53 -5.67
N GLY A 64 -7.75 -1.18 -5.12
CA GLY A 64 -7.94 -0.90 -3.70
C GLY A 64 -8.06 0.60 -3.43
N PHE A 65 -8.66 0.93 -2.28
CA PHE A 65 -8.86 2.32 -1.87
C PHE A 65 -7.55 3.01 -1.46
N ASP A 66 -6.63 2.27 -0.86
CA ASP A 66 -5.31 2.77 -0.48
C ASP A 66 -4.28 2.52 -1.60
N ILE A 67 -4.35 3.36 -2.63
CA ILE A 67 -3.51 3.24 -3.82
C ILE A 67 -2.05 3.53 -3.44
N GLY A 68 -1.20 2.53 -3.64
CA GLY A 68 0.23 2.64 -3.33
C GLY A 68 0.60 2.18 -1.92
N CYS A 69 -0.34 1.61 -1.16
CA CYS A 69 -0.02 0.86 0.06
C CYS A 69 1.06 -0.20 -0.26
N GLY A 70 2.06 -0.30 0.61
CA GLY A 70 3.18 -1.19 0.39
C GLY A 70 4.19 -1.15 1.50
N LEU A 71 5.27 -1.92 1.33
CA LEU A 71 6.30 -2.11 2.34
C LEU A 71 7.65 -1.60 1.84
N ILE A 72 8.35 -0.85 2.69
CA ILE A 72 9.75 -0.46 2.48
C ILE A 72 10.57 -1.11 3.59
N ALA A 73 11.55 -1.92 3.21
CA ALA A 73 12.50 -2.52 4.14
C ALA A 73 13.89 -1.90 3.96
N ILE A 74 14.49 -1.43 5.07
CA ILE A 74 15.84 -0.87 5.08
C ILE A 74 16.73 -1.74 5.93
N ARG A 75 17.81 -2.25 5.35
CA ARG A 75 18.82 -3.01 6.08
C ARG A 75 19.79 -2.07 6.80
N ILE A 76 19.88 -2.20 8.12
CA ILE A 76 20.84 -1.48 8.96
C ILE A 76 21.97 -2.45 9.30
N ASN A 77 23.22 -2.03 9.10
CA ASN A 77 24.42 -2.82 9.44
C ASN A 77 25.18 -2.15 10.59
N GLY A 78 25.79 -2.95 11.46
CA GLY A 78 26.50 -2.48 12.64
C GLY A 78 26.74 -3.60 13.65
N GLU A 79 27.74 -3.40 14.50
CA GLU A 79 28.13 -4.35 15.55
C GLU A 79 27.13 -4.32 16.71
N ASP A 80 26.77 -5.49 17.22
CA ASP A 80 25.85 -5.71 18.34
C ASP A 80 24.51 -4.98 18.22
N LEU A 81 24.06 -4.73 16.99
CA LEU A 81 22.84 -3.95 16.70
C LEU A 81 21.62 -4.49 17.45
N VAL A 82 21.45 -5.81 17.49
CA VAL A 82 20.29 -6.43 18.16
C VAL A 82 20.28 -6.11 19.65
N GLU A 83 21.43 -6.21 20.31
CA GLU A 83 21.56 -5.90 21.74
C GLU A 83 21.40 -4.39 22.00
N LYS A 84 22.08 -3.56 21.21
CA LYS A 84 21.97 -2.09 21.29
C LYS A 84 20.53 -1.60 21.08
N THR A 85 19.81 -2.16 20.10
CA THR A 85 18.40 -1.85 19.84
C THR A 85 17.51 -2.29 20.99
N ARG A 86 17.75 -3.49 21.57
CA ARG A 86 16.98 -3.97 22.73
C ARG A 86 17.18 -3.09 23.96
N ASN A 87 18.42 -2.71 24.26
CA ASN A 87 18.75 -1.88 25.41
C ASN A 87 18.22 -0.44 25.29
N LYS A 88 17.90 0.02 24.07
CA LYS A 88 17.38 1.36 23.79
C LYS A 88 15.97 1.37 23.21
N LYS A 89 15.20 0.28 23.36
CA LYS A 89 13.91 0.11 22.67
C LYS A 89 12.92 1.24 22.98
N GLU A 90 12.83 1.70 24.23
CA GLU A 90 11.95 2.79 24.64
C GLU A 90 12.39 4.13 24.04
N GLU A 91 13.70 4.40 24.02
CA GLU A 91 14.25 5.63 23.43
C GLU A 91 13.99 5.67 21.92
N ILE A 92 14.22 4.54 21.24
CA ILE A 92 13.97 4.40 19.80
C ILE A 92 12.48 4.59 19.51
N TYR A 93 11.61 3.89 20.24
CA TYR A 93 10.16 4.03 20.10
C TYR A 93 9.71 5.49 20.28
N ARG A 94 10.15 6.16 21.35
CA ARG A 94 9.84 7.58 21.61
C ARG A 94 10.31 8.49 20.48
N LYS A 95 11.51 8.26 19.94
CA LYS A 95 12.05 9.04 18.81
C LYS A 95 11.26 8.80 17.52
N ILE A 96 10.77 7.59 17.27
CA ILE A 96 9.94 7.27 16.11
C ILE A 96 8.61 8.01 16.20
N ILE A 97 7.86 7.87 17.30
CA ILE A 97 6.54 8.51 17.45
C ILE A 97 6.63 10.05 17.46
N GLN A 98 7.76 10.61 17.93
CA GLN A 98 7.98 12.05 17.89
C GLN A 98 8.25 12.56 16.46
N LYS A 99 8.90 11.74 15.63
CA LYS A 99 9.27 12.13 14.25
C LYS A 99 8.21 11.80 13.22
N ILE A 100 7.41 10.77 13.45
CA ILE A 100 6.46 10.23 12.47
C ILE A 100 5.09 10.22 13.14
N PRO A 101 4.19 11.16 12.79
CA PRO A 101 2.83 11.15 13.27
C PRO A 101 2.11 9.87 12.85
N MET A 102 1.37 9.25 13.78
CA MET A 102 0.69 7.97 13.59
C MET A 102 -0.74 8.05 14.13
N GLY A 103 -1.70 7.51 13.38
CA GLY A 103 -3.11 7.53 13.76
C GLY A 103 -3.98 8.33 12.80
N VAL A 104 -5.29 8.08 12.88
CA VAL A 104 -6.29 8.76 12.05
C VAL A 104 -6.38 10.22 12.46
N GLY A 105 -6.23 11.14 11.51
CA GLY A 105 -6.31 12.57 11.77
C GLY A 105 -5.04 13.20 12.34
N GLU A 106 -3.96 12.42 12.50
CA GLU A 106 -2.65 12.98 12.81
C GLU A 106 -2.01 13.58 11.56
N TYR A 107 -1.43 14.77 11.72
CA TYR A 107 -0.85 15.53 10.62
C TYR A 107 0.61 15.82 10.86
N ASN A 108 1.37 15.90 9.77
CA ASN A 108 2.72 16.42 9.84
C ASN A 108 2.72 17.94 9.68
N LYS A 109 3.74 18.59 10.24
CA LYS A 109 3.99 20.00 9.97
C LYS A 109 4.73 20.14 8.64
N GLU A 110 4.42 21.18 7.88
CA GLU A 110 5.00 21.37 6.55
C GLU A 110 6.53 21.53 6.57
N ASP A 111 7.10 22.07 7.66
CA ASP A 111 8.55 22.18 7.89
C ASP A 111 9.24 20.83 8.13
N LYS A 112 8.48 19.77 8.42
CA LYS A 112 8.99 18.40 8.61
C LYS A 112 8.97 17.56 7.34
N ILE A 113 8.32 18.03 6.29
CA ILE A 113 8.30 17.37 4.98
C ILE A 113 9.64 17.63 4.29
N THR A 114 10.27 16.58 3.75
CA THR A 114 11.54 16.74 3.03
C THR A 114 11.38 17.56 1.76
N GLU A 115 12.39 18.33 1.38
CA GLU A 115 12.38 19.11 0.13
C GLU A 115 12.18 18.23 -1.11
N LYS A 116 12.71 17.00 -1.10
CA LYS A 116 12.45 16.01 -2.16
C LYS A 116 10.95 15.69 -2.26
N THR A 117 10.30 15.39 -1.14
CA THR A 117 8.86 15.10 -1.11
C THR A 117 8.04 16.30 -1.56
N LYS A 118 8.38 17.52 -1.10
CA LYS A 118 7.71 18.76 -1.55
C LYS A 118 7.85 18.96 -3.05
N ALA A 119 9.04 18.74 -3.60
CA ALA A 119 9.29 18.88 -5.04
C ALA A 119 8.48 17.87 -5.88
N GLU A 120 8.43 16.60 -5.46
CA GLU A 120 7.61 15.60 -6.13
C GLU A 120 6.11 15.90 -6.02
N PHE A 121 5.65 16.34 -4.84
CA PHE A 121 4.25 16.75 -4.66
C PHE A 121 3.90 17.96 -5.52
N LYS A 122 4.81 18.94 -5.66
CA LYS A 122 4.63 20.09 -6.55
C LYS A 122 4.49 19.66 -8.02
N LYS A 123 5.31 18.72 -8.50
CA LYS A 123 5.18 18.18 -9.85
C LYS A 123 3.82 17.50 -10.06
N LEU A 124 3.36 16.72 -9.08
CA LEU A 124 2.03 16.10 -9.10
C LEU A 124 0.93 17.17 -9.19
N MET A 125 1.02 18.20 -8.36
CA MET A 125 0.10 19.33 -8.34
C MET A 125 0.04 20.06 -9.70
N GLU A 126 1.18 20.38 -10.29
CA GLU A 126 1.24 21.03 -11.61
C GLU A 126 0.62 20.17 -12.70
N LYS A 127 0.82 18.84 -12.65
CA LYS A 127 0.18 17.90 -13.57
C LYS A 127 -1.34 17.94 -13.44
N PHE A 128 -1.87 17.89 -12.22
CA PHE A 128 -3.32 17.91 -11.97
C PHE A 128 -3.96 19.27 -12.28
N GLN A 129 -3.20 20.37 -12.19
CA GLN A 129 -3.68 21.71 -12.54
C GLN A 129 -3.76 21.94 -14.05
N LYS A 130 -2.79 21.42 -14.81
CA LYS A 130 -2.71 21.63 -16.27
C LYS A 130 -3.53 20.61 -17.07
N GLY A 131 -3.69 19.41 -16.55
CA GLY A 131 -4.44 18.35 -17.22
C GLY A 131 -5.94 18.44 -17.00
N ASP A 132 -6.69 17.73 -17.83
CA ASP A 132 -8.14 17.57 -17.69
C ASP A 132 -8.46 16.49 -16.65
N TYR A 133 -8.18 16.81 -15.38
CA TYR A 133 -8.42 15.93 -14.24
C TYR A 133 -9.60 16.41 -13.40
N ASN A 134 -10.18 15.50 -12.62
CA ASN A 134 -11.28 15.82 -11.71
C ASN A 134 -10.84 16.91 -10.70
N LYS A 135 -11.61 18.01 -10.66
CA LYS A 135 -11.36 19.17 -9.80
C LYS A 135 -11.45 18.85 -8.31
N ASP A 136 -12.26 17.87 -7.92
CA ASP A 136 -12.37 17.43 -6.52
C ASP A 136 -11.07 16.78 -6.04
N ILE A 137 -10.40 16.02 -6.92
CA ILE A 137 -9.08 15.46 -6.62
C ILE A 137 -8.06 16.59 -6.44
N LEU A 138 -8.06 17.57 -7.35
CA LEU A 138 -7.18 18.73 -7.23
C LEU A 138 -7.42 19.51 -5.92
N ASN A 139 -8.68 19.70 -5.54
CA ASN A 139 -9.04 20.37 -4.29
C ASN A 139 -8.58 19.57 -3.08
N TYR A 140 -8.77 18.25 -3.08
CA TYR A 140 -8.29 17.36 -2.02
C TYR A 140 -6.75 17.42 -1.88
N LEU A 141 -6.03 17.43 -3.00
CA LEU A 141 -4.57 17.56 -2.99
C LEU A 141 -4.13 18.90 -2.35
N LYS A 142 -4.79 20.01 -2.69
CA LYS A 142 -4.48 21.34 -2.14
C LYS A 142 -4.75 21.47 -0.64
N SER A 143 -5.82 20.87 -0.15
CA SER A 143 -6.32 21.14 1.21
C SER A 143 -5.91 20.08 2.24
N THR A 144 -5.98 18.81 1.84
CA THR A 144 -5.91 17.68 2.77
C THR A 144 -4.64 16.87 2.57
N ALA A 145 -4.33 16.47 1.32
CA ALA A 145 -3.23 15.53 1.06
C ALA A 145 -1.86 16.03 1.57
N ILE A 146 -1.57 17.33 1.41
CA ILE A 146 -0.31 17.94 1.87
C ILE A 146 -0.06 17.70 3.37
N LYS A 147 -1.12 17.70 4.20
CA LYS A 147 -1.02 17.55 5.67
C LYS A 147 -0.71 16.11 6.08
N HIS A 148 -1.01 15.14 5.21
CA HIS A 148 -0.77 13.72 5.44
C HIS A 148 0.62 13.28 4.96
N LEU A 149 1.37 14.13 4.25
CA LEU A 149 2.72 13.78 3.80
C LEU A 149 3.67 13.56 4.98
N GLY A 150 4.33 12.40 4.98
CA GLY A 150 5.24 12.01 6.07
C GLY A 150 4.54 11.57 7.35
N THR A 151 3.27 11.20 7.27
CA THR A 151 2.54 10.50 8.35
C THR A 151 2.45 9.01 8.02
N LEU A 152 2.28 8.17 9.05
CA LEU A 152 2.09 6.73 8.88
C LEU A 152 0.64 6.37 8.53
N GLY A 153 -0.33 7.15 9.03
CA GLY A 153 -1.75 6.82 8.97
C GLY A 153 -2.19 5.86 10.08
N GLY A 154 -3.35 5.24 9.89
CA GLY A 154 -3.94 4.25 10.81
C GLY A 154 -4.17 2.90 10.14
N GLY A 155 -4.99 2.04 10.74
CA GLY A 155 -5.29 0.72 10.18
C GLY A 155 -4.12 -0.26 10.34
N ASN A 156 -3.71 -0.91 9.26
CA ASN A 156 -2.61 -1.89 9.24
C ASN A 156 -1.24 -1.27 8.91
N HIS A 157 -1.07 0.05 9.05
CA HIS A 157 0.19 0.74 8.78
C HIS A 157 1.06 0.76 10.05
N PHE A 158 2.27 0.22 9.96
CA PHE A 158 3.19 0.11 11.09
C PHE A 158 4.65 0.36 10.69
N ILE A 159 5.47 0.62 11.70
CA ILE A 159 6.93 0.60 11.61
C ILE A 159 7.42 -0.48 12.56
N GLU A 160 8.16 -1.45 12.03
CA GLU A 160 8.75 -2.52 12.82
C GLU A 160 10.27 -2.57 12.68
N LEU A 161 10.92 -3.12 13.71
CA LEU A 161 12.33 -3.45 13.68
C LEU A 161 12.45 -4.97 13.84
N ASP A 162 12.93 -5.63 12.80
CA ASP A 162 13.18 -7.05 12.82
C ASP A 162 14.69 -7.36 12.70
N LYS A 163 15.07 -8.55 13.17
CA LYS A 163 16.42 -9.10 13.04
C LYS A 163 16.41 -10.22 12.02
N LYS A 164 17.45 -10.26 11.19
CA LYS A 164 17.69 -11.43 10.35
C LYS A 164 17.91 -12.65 11.24
N LYS A 165 17.03 -13.66 11.16
CA LYS A 165 17.31 -14.98 11.72
C LYS A 165 18.51 -15.57 10.98
N LYS A 166 19.55 -16.00 11.71
CA LYS A 166 20.58 -16.87 11.13
C LYS A 166 19.86 -18.13 10.67
N LYS A 167 20.01 -18.51 9.40
CA LYS A 167 19.57 -19.83 8.94
C LYS A 167 20.40 -20.84 9.73
N ASN A 168 19.76 -21.71 10.49
CA ASN A 168 20.39 -22.94 10.92
C ASN A 168 20.53 -23.81 9.66
N THR A 169 21.67 -23.71 9.00
CA THR A 169 22.13 -24.71 8.03
C THR A 169 22.74 -25.87 8.77
#